data_AF-A0A7W5GUF7-F1
#
_entry.id   AF-A0A7W5GUF7-F1
#
_cell.length_a   1.000
_cell.length_b   1.000
_cell.length_c   1.000
_cell.angle_alpha   90.00
_cell.angle_beta   90.00
_cell.angle_gamma   90.00
#
_symmetry.space_group_name_H-M   'P 1'
#
loop_
_entity.id
_entity.type
_entity.pdbx_description
1 polymer ?
#
loop_
_entity_poly.entity_id
_entity_poly.type
_entity_poly.pdbx_seq_one_letter_code
_entity_poly.pdbx_strand_id
1 'polypeptide(L)'
;MNRKLLSALILAGTAMAAPAAFAEDGVISFGGTVTGQTCTINGNRTGASSFLVPLPTVSVSALKKAGQRAGSTPFSIFLTDCTPGANSVRALFEAHREIDMETGNLILDAGGAPNVQIGLVTPGDLGYYTVIQLNRRWDLQGSTPVAIEGGSAELKYVAEYVATGPAGPGPAKSRVLYSLVYE
;
A
#
# COMPACT_ATOMS: atom_id res chain seq x y z
N MET A 1 -41.24 -91.20 -2.65
CA MET A 1 -41.04 -90.56 -3.98
C MET A 1 -40.32 -89.23 -3.76
N ASN A 2 -38.99 -89.21 -3.71
CA ASN A 2 -38.04 -89.05 -4.82
C ASN A 2 -38.15 -87.71 -5.58
N ARG A 3 -37.12 -86.85 -5.42
CA ARG A 3 -36.29 -86.16 -6.47
C ARG A 3 -35.75 -84.82 -5.92
N LYS A 4 -34.46 -84.74 -5.56
CA LYS A 4 -33.28 -84.38 -6.38
C LYS A 4 -33.30 -82.96 -6.98
N LEU A 5 -32.40 -82.12 -6.43
CA LEU A 5 -31.49 -81.13 -7.04
C LEU A 5 -31.92 -80.35 -8.29
N LEU A 6 -31.76 -79.02 -8.25
CA LEU A 6 -31.17 -78.20 -9.33
C LEU A 6 -30.79 -76.78 -8.84
N SER A 7 -29.61 -76.35 -9.30
CA SER A 7 -28.86 -75.12 -9.01
C SER A 7 -29.50 -73.81 -9.50
N ALA A 8 -29.10 -72.67 -8.90
CA ALA A 8 -28.84 -71.43 -9.63
C ALA A 8 -27.92 -70.48 -8.84
N LEU A 9 -26.73 -70.26 -9.40
CA LEU A 9 -25.74 -69.22 -9.12
C LEU A 9 -26.30 -67.85 -9.53
N ILE A 10 -26.05 -66.73 -8.83
CA ILE A 10 -25.91 -65.36 -9.41
C ILE A 10 -25.55 -64.27 -8.37
N LEU A 11 -24.40 -63.64 -8.66
CA LEU A 11 -23.93 -62.26 -8.43
C LEU A 11 -23.75 -61.66 -7.02
N ALA A 12 -22.46 -61.60 -6.64
CA ALA A 12 -21.69 -60.40 -6.31
C ALA A 12 -22.46 -59.11 -5.98
N GLY A 13 -22.19 -58.58 -4.78
CA GLY A 13 -22.47 -57.21 -4.39
C GLY A 13 -21.56 -56.81 -3.24
N THR A 14 -20.26 -56.64 -3.50
CA THR A 14 -19.38 -55.89 -2.60
C THR A 14 -19.91 -54.47 -2.54
N ALA A 15 -20.55 -54.09 -1.43
CA ALA A 15 -20.84 -52.71 -1.12
C ALA A 15 -19.49 -51.99 -0.94
N MET A 16 -18.94 -51.46 -2.04
CA MET A 16 -17.88 -50.48 -1.98
C MET A 16 -18.45 -49.26 -1.26
N ALA A 17 -18.14 -49.13 0.03
CA ALA A 17 -18.20 -47.85 0.70
C ALA A 17 -17.22 -46.94 -0.06
N ALA A 18 -17.76 -46.13 -0.98
CA ALA A 18 -16.99 -45.06 -1.58
C ALA A 18 -16.49 -44.19 -0.41
N PRO A 19 -15.18 -44.00 -0.22
CA PRO A 19 -14.73 -42.96 0.69
C PRO A 19 -15.32 -41.67 0.16
N ALA A 20 -16.07 -40.96 1.01
CA ALA A 20 -16.47 -39.60 0.74
C ALA A 20 -15.19 -38.81 0.49
N ALA A 21 -14.91 -38.50 -0.77
CA ALA A 21 -13.84 -37.60 -1.14
C ALA A 21 -14.29 -36.21 -0.69
N PHE A 22 -13.87 -35.81 0.51
CA PHE A 22 -13.92 -34.41 0.91
C PHE A 22 -12.89 -33.69 0.04
N ALA A 23 -13.34 -33.13 -1.08
CA ALA A 23 -12.56 -32.21 -1.86
C ALA A 23 -12.49 -30.89 -1.09
N GLU A 24 -11.41 -30.70 -0.32
CA GLU A 24 -11.01 -29.39 0.14
C GLU A 24 -10.45 -28.64 -1.08
N ASP A 25 -11.13 -27.59 -1.56
CA ASP A 25 -10.63 -26.77 -2.69
C ASP A 25 -9.28 -26.13 -2.37
N GLY A 26 -8.96 -25.95 -1.08
CA GLY A 26 -7.63 -25.54 -0.59
C GLY A 26 -7.65 -24.97 0.83
N VAL A 27 -6.46 -24.73 1.38
CA VAL A 27 -6.26 -24.10 2.71
C VAL A 27 -5.62 -22.73 2.53
N ILE A 28 -6.23 -21.69 3.09
CA ILE A 28 -5.63 -20.35 3.19
C ILE A 28 -4.90 -20.25 4.54
N SER A 29 -3.59 -20.03 4.49
CA SER A 29 -2.74 -19.83 5.67
C SER A 29 -2.33 -18.37 5.80
N PHE A 30 -2.46 -17.82 7.01
CA PHE A 30 -2.05 -16.46 7.35
C PHE A 30 -0.81 -16.50 8.24
N GLY A 31 0.14 -15.61 7.98
CA GLY A 31 1.36 -15.47 8.76
C GLY A 31 1.73 -14.00 8.91
N GLY A 32 2.28 -13.64 10.06
CA GLY A 32 2.73 -12.29 10.37
C GLY A 32 3.45 -12.26 11.71
N THR A 33 4.18 -11.16 11.96
CA THR A 33 4.91 -10.92 13.20
C THR A 33 4.43 -9.60 13.78
N VAL A 34 4.17 -9.58 15.09
CA VAL A 34 3.85 -8.35 15.84
C VAL A 34 5.05 -8.05 16.74
N THR A 35 5.63 -6.86 16.58
CA THR A 35 6.76 -6.40 17.39
C THR A 35 6.34 -5.25 18.30
N GLY A 36 7.03 -5.09 19.44
CA GLY A 36 6.89 -3.92 20.33
C GLY A 36 7.74 -2.73 19.89
N GLN A 37 8.23 -2.73 18.65
CA GLN A 37 9.06 -1.67 18.11
C GLN A 37 8.23 -0.39 17.98
N THR A 38 8.75 0.72 18.52
CA THR A 38 8.10 2.03 18.39
C THR A 38 9.18 3.08 18.14
N CYS A 39 8.77 4.21 17.55
CA CYS A 39 9.57 5.42 17.45
C CYS A 39 8.67 6.62 17.71
N THR A 40 9.23 7.71 18.24
CA THR A 40 8.57 9.00 18.29
C THR A 40 8.58 9.62 16.89
N ILE A 41 7.41 10.03 16.39
CA ILE A 41 7.28 10.67 15.09
C ILE A 41 7.39 12.19 15.22
N ASN A 42 8.27 12.77 14.42
CA ASN A 42 8.38 14.20 14.23
C ASN A 42 8.24 14.54 12.73
N GLY A 43 6.98 14.71 12.30
CA GLY A 43 6.63 15.00 10.92
C GLY A 43 7.13 16.37 10.47
N ASN A 44 7.98 16.40 9.45
CA ASN A 44 8.61 17.61 8.92
C ASN A 44 9.17 18.57 9.99
N ARG A 45 9.75 18.01 11.07
CA ARG A 45 10.30 18.75 12.22
C ARG A 45 9.28 19.62 12.99
N THR A 46 8.00 19.32 12.91
CA THR A 46 6.92 20.07 13.59
C THR A 46 6.69 19.67 15.05
N GLY A 47 7.26 18.55 15.50
CA GLY A 47 7.01 17.93 16.79
C GLY A 47 5.71 17.10 16.85
N ALA A 48 5.03 16.90 15.72
CA ALA A 48 3.77 16.18 15.65
C ALA A 48 3.81 15.05 14.59
N SER A 49 3.00 14.01 14.79
CA SER A 49 2.77 12.96 13.80
C SER A 49 1.86 13.42 12.65
N SER A 50 0.99 14.40 12.89
CA SER A 50 0.17 15.03 11.85
C SER A 50 0.76 16.38 11.47
N PHE A 51 1.05 16.58 10.19
CA PHE A 51 1.73 17.78 9.71
C PHE A 51 1.29 18.15 8.29
N LEU A 52 1.51 19.42 7.93
CA LEU A 52 1.20 19.96 6.61
C LEU A 52 2.46 20.02 5.74
N VAL A 53 2.34 19.61 4.48
CA VAL A 53 3.34 19.84 3.43
C VAL A 53 2.81 20.96 2.52
N PRO A 54 3.35 22.19 2.59
CA PRO A 54 2.85 23.30 1.80
C PRO A 54 3.41 23.26 0.37
N LEU A 55 2.62 22.73 -0.58
CA LEU A 55 3.00 22.75 -1.99
C LEU A 55 2.99 24.20 -2.53
N PRO A 56 3.91 24.57 -3.44
CA PRO A 56 3.95 25.90 -4.02
C PRO A 56 2.76 26.15 -4.94
N THR A 57 2.50 27.42 -5.23
CA THR A 57 1.59 27.77 -6.33
C THR A 57 2.29 27.49 -7.67
N VAL A 58 1.61 26.77 -8.57
CA VAL A 58 2.10 26.49 -9.92
C VAL A 58 1.13 27.02 -10.97
N SER A 59 1.65 27.38 -12.13
CA SER A 59 0.83 27.77 -13.27
C SER A 59 0.17 26.54 -13.91
N VAL A 60 -1.09 26.67 -14.33
CA VAL A 60 -1.78 25.65 -15.16
C VAL A 60 -1.00 25.33 -16.44
N SER A 61 -0.12 26.22 -16.89
CA SER A 61 0.76 25.98 -18.03
C SER A 61 1.78 24.87 -17.82
N ALA A 62 2.10 24.52 -16.57
CA ALA A 62 2.97 23.40 -16.22
C ALA A 62 2.24 22.05 -16.21
N LEU A 63 0.89 22.08 -16.27
CA LEU A 63 -0.01 20.93 -16.08
C LEU A 63 -1.04 20.85 -17.23
N LYS A 64 -0.60 21.01 -18.47
CA LYS A 64 -1.45 21.06 -19.68
C LYS A 64 -1.90 19.69 -20.16
N LYS A 65 -1.19 18.61 -19.81
CA LYS A 65 -1.43 17.26 -20.30
C LYS A 65 -1.32 16.25 -19.17
N ALA A 66 -2.09 15.16 -19.29
CA ALA A 66 -2.00 14.04 -18.36
C ALA A 66 -0.55 13.55 -18.20
N GLY A 67 -0.17 13.23 -16.97
CA GLY A 67 1.17 12.77 -16.59
C GLY A 67 2.20 13.88 -16.35
N GLN A 68 1.89 15.15 -16.66
CA GLN A 68 2.78 16.26 -16.31
C GLN A 68 2.81 16.49 -14.80
N ARG A 69 3.99 16.81 -14.28
CA ARG A 69 4.27 17.01 -12.86
C ARG A 69 4.82 18.40 -12.60
N ALA A 70 4.47 18.99 -11.46
CA ALA A 70 4.96 20.30 -11.05
C ALA A 70 4.96 20.46 -9.52
N GLY A 71 5.70 21.45 -9.03
CA GLY A 71 5.64 21.84 -7.61
C GLY A 71 6.24 20.82 -6.65
N SER A 72 7.28 20.10 -7.09
CA SER A 72 7.99 19.12 -6.27
C SER A 72 8.40 19.71 -4.91
N THR A 73 7.83 19.17 -3.84
CA THR A 73 7.98 19.67 -2.48
C THR A 73 8.47 18.54 -1.58
N PRO A 74 9.75 18.55 -1.19
CA PRO A 74 10.29 17.56 -0.26
C PRO A 74 9.64 17.67 1.11
N PHE A 75 9.45 16.52 1.76
CA PHE A 75 9.08 16.42 3.16
C PHE A 75 9.69 15.14 3.75
N SER A 76 9.86 15.13 5.06
CA SER A 76 10.39 13.96 5.76
C SER A 76 9.53 13.60 6.97
N ILE A 77 9.48 12.31 7.27
CA ILE A 77 9.00 11.79 8.54
C ILE A 77 10.25 11.44 9.35
N PHE A 78 10.55 12.26 10.36
CA PHE A 78 11.68 12.00 11.26
C PHE A 78 11.23 11.09 12.39
N LEU A 79 12.07 10.11 12.71
CA LEU A 79 11.86 9.16 13.78
C LEU A 79 13.00 9.28 14.79
N THR A 80 12.66 9.40 16.06
CA THR A 80 13.60 9.40 17.19
C THR A 80 13.14 8.41 18.26
N ASP A 81 14.01 8.16 19.24
CA ASP A 81 13.72 7.30 20.39
C ASP A 81 13.18 5.92 19.98
N CYS A 82 13.69 5.41 18.85
CA CYS A 82 13.29 4.10 18.37
C CYS A 82 13.77 3.03 19.36
N THR A 83 12.86 2.20 19.87
CA THR A 83 13.23 1.09 20.77
C THR A 83 14.15 0.10 20.05
N PRO A 84 14.93 -0.74 20.75
CA PRO A 84 15.66 -1.80 20.08
C PRO A 84 14.71 -2.92 19.59
N GLY A 85 14.92 -3.46 18.39
CA GLY A 85 14.16 -4.63 17.91
C GLY A 85 14.02 -4.76 16.40
N ALA A 86 13.97 -3.65 15.67
CA ALA A 86 13.97 -3.61 14.21
C ALA A 86 15.25 -2.95 13.68
N ASN A 87 15.71 -3.38 12.50
CA ASN A 87 16.88 -2.80 11.86
C ASN A 87 16.50 -1.68 10.89
N SER A 88 15.26 -1.71 10.39
CA SER A 88 14.78 -0.74 9.43
C SER A 88 13.31 -0.41 9.62
N VAL A 89 12.90 0.70 9.02
CA VAL A 89 11.55 1.23 9.07
C VAL A 89 11.20 1.87 7.74
N ARG A 90 9.91 1.80 7.37
CA ARG A 90 9.33 2.56 6.25
C ARG A 90 7.93 3.05 6.59
N ALA A 91 7.48 4.08 5.89
CA ALA A 91 6.07 4.43 5.92
C ALA A 91 5.27 3.51 4.98
N LEU A 92 4.15 3.03 5.47
CA LEU A 92 3.05 2.49 4.69
C LEU A 92 1.99 3.58 4.58
N PHE A 93 1.68 4.02 3.37
CA PHE A 93 0.55 4.92 3.17
C PHE A 93 -0.73 4.11 3.07
N GLU A 94 -1.67 4.35 3.96
CA GLU A 94 -2.85 3.49 4.10
C GLU A 94 -3.89 3.78 3.03
N ALA A 95 -4.63 2.73 2.65
CA ALA A 95 -5.79 2.87 1.79
C ALA A 95 -6.82 3.81 2.42
N HIS A 96 -7.19 4.86 1.70
CA HIS A 96 -8.16 5.85 2.12
C HIS A 96 -8.95 6.39 0.93
N ARG A 97 -10.06 7.09 1.18
CA ARG A 97 -10.98 7.56 0.11
C ARG A 97 -10.33 8.57 -0.84
N GLU A 98 -9.29 9.26 -0.39
CA GLU A 98 -8.54 10.22 -1.19
C GLU A 98 -7.59 9.54 -2.19
N ILE A 99 -7.41 8.22 -2.16
CA ILE A 99 -6.57 7.51 -3.14
C ILE A 99 -7.40 7.17 -4.38
N ASP A 100 -6.95 7.63 -5.54
CA ASP A 100 -7.46 7.18 -6.82
C ASP A 100 -6.86 5.81 -7.17
N MET A 101 -7.72 4.80 -7.25
CA MET A 101 -7.33 3.43 -7.52
C MET A 101 -6.85 3.19 -8.96
N GLU A 102 -7.17 4.08 -9.90
CA GLU A 102 -6.69 3.98 -11.29
C GLU A 102 -5.25 4.50 -11.40
N THR A 103 -4.98 5.66 -10.80
CA THR A 103 -3.70 6.37 -10.97
C THR A 103 -2.69 6.11 -9.86
N GLY A 104 -3.13 5.70 -8.67
CA GLY A 104 -2.28 5.56 -7.49
C GLY A 104 -1.88 6.88 -6.83
N ASN A 105 -2.50 8.00 -7.21
CA ASN A 105 -2.28 9.32 -6.62
C ASN A 105 -3.43 9.73 -5.70
N LEU A 106 -3.30 10.87 -5.03
CA LEU A 106 -4.34 11.45 -4.19
C LEU A 106 -5.26 12.39 -5.00
N ILE A 107 -6.57 12.16 -4.95
CA ILE A 107 -7.58 13.12 -5.41
C ILE A 107 -7.63 14.32 -4.49
N LEU A 108 -8.04 15.47 -5.04
CA LEU A 108 -8.24 16.69 -4.27
C LEU A 108 -9.57 16.67 -3.53
N ASP A 109 -9.64 17.37 -2.40
CA ASP A 109 -10.89 17.67 -1.70
C ASP A 109 -11.88 18.36 -2.66
N ALA A 110 -13.18 18.25 -2.34
CA ALA A 110 -14.24 18.86 -3.13
C ALA A 110 -14.00 20.36 -3.37
N GLY A 111 -14.19 20.81 -4.62
CA GLY A 111 -13.87 22.18 -5.06
C GLY A 111 -12.39 22.41 -5.41
N GLY A 112 -11.59 21.34 -5.45
CA GLY A 112 -10.20 21.38 -5.90
C GLY A 112 -10.01 21.72 -7.38
N ALA A 113 -8.77 22.05 -7.75
CA ALA A 113 -8.35 22.27 -9.13
C ALA A 113 -8.73 21.05 -10.01
N PRO A 114 -9.50 21.22 -11.09
CA PRO A 114 -9.92 20.11 -11.92
C PRO A 114 -8.70 19.53 -12.67
N ASN A 115 -8.73 18.23 -12.90
CA ASN A 115 -7.68 17.46 -13.59
C ASN A 115 -6.30 17.51 -12.91
N VAL A 116 -6.26 17.70 -11.58
CA VAL A 116 -5.05 17.69 -10.76
C VAL A 116 -5.20 16.68 -9.63
N GLN A 117 -4.12 15.97 -9.35
CA GLN A 117 -3.94 15.08 -8.21
C GLN A 117 -2.63 15.42 -7.49
N ILE A 118 -2.41 14.83 -6.31
CA ILE A 118 -1.13 14.87 -5.61
C ILE A 118 -0.49 13.49 -5.66
N GLY A 119 0.66 13.39 -6.32
CA GLY A 119 1.49 12.20 -6.35
C GLY A 119 2.56 12.27 -5.27
N LEU A 120 2.96 11.11 -4.77
CA LEU A 120 4.09 10.96 -3.87
C LEU A 120 5.21 10.20 -4.58
N VAL A 121 6.44 10.65 -4.36
CA VAL A 121 7.63 9.94 -4.80
C VAL A 121 8.64 9.89 -3.65
N THR A 122 9.53 8.90 -3.68
CA THR A 122 10.67 8.77 -2.75
C THR A 122 11.96 8.81 -3.55
N PRO A 123 13.08 9.32 -2.99
CA PRO A 123 14.38 9.09 -3.59
C PRO A 123 14.61 7.60 -3.81
N GLY A 124 14.96 7.23 -5.03
CA GLY A 124 15.37 5.90 -5.43
C GLY A 124 16.87 5.84 -5.73
N ASP A 125 17.30 4.74 -6.34
CA ASP A 125 18.70 4.54 -6.68
C ASP A 125 19.18 5.50 -7.78
N LEU A 126 20.48 5.79 -7.76
CA LEU A 126 21.16 6.57 -8.81
C LEU A 126 20.59 7.98 -9.03
N GLY A 127 19.90 8.55 -8.04
CA GLY A 127 19.34 9.90 -8.09
C GLY A 127 18.00 10.02 -8.81
N TYR A 128 17.36 8.90 -9.17
CA TYR A 128 16.01 8.90 -9.69
C TYR A 128 14.97 8.91 -8.56
N TYR A 129 13.75 9.33 -8.88
CA TYR A 129 12.62 9.22 -7.96
C TYR A 129 11.79 7.96 -8.27
N THR A 130 11.45 7.20 -7.24
CA THR A 130 10.53 6.08 -7.30
C THR A 130 9.12 6.57 -6.94
N VAL A 131 8.14 6.26 -7.77
CA VAL A 131 6.73 6.59 -7.48
C VAL A 131 6.23 5.76 -6.30
N ILE A 132 5.59 6.43 -5.34
CA ILE A 132 4.83 5.77 -4.29
C ILE A 132 3.43 5.44 -4.82
N GLN A 133 3.18 4.17 -5.13
CA GLN A 133 1.93 3.68 -5.69
C GLN A 133 0.90 3.45 -4.59
N LEU A 134 0.10 4.47 -4.25
CA LEU A 134 -0.80 4.45 -3.10
C LEU A 134 -1.95 3.43 -3.21
N ASN A 135 -2.28 3.00 -4.43
CA ASN A 135 -3.28 1.97 -4.72
C ASN A 135 -2.74 0.54 -4.59
N ARG A 136 -1.49 0.35 -4.17
CA ARG A 136 -0.85 -0.97 -4.01
C ARG A 136 -0.75 -1.38 -2.56
N ARG A 137 -0.64 -2.70 -2.35
CA ARG A 137 -0.33 -3.32 -1.06
C ARG A 137 1.01 -2.82 -0.51
N TRP A 138 1.16 -2.94 0.80
CA TRP A 138 2.28 -2.37 1.56
C TRP A 138 3.68 -2.69 1.01
N ASP A 139 3.93 -3.90 0.51
CA ASP A 139 5.20 -4.33 -0.07
C ASP A 139 5.42 -3.89 -1.54
N LEU A 140 4.38 -3.35 -2.19
CA LEU A 140 4.41 -2.93 -3.61
C LEU A 140 4.17 -1.43 -3.80
N GLN A 141 4.07 -0.64 -2.72
CA GLN A 141 3.92 0.82 -2.84
C GLN A 141 5.18 1.51 -3.36
N GLY A 142 6.35 0.86 -3.33
CA GLY A 142 7.62 1.51 -3.69
C GLY A 142 8.24 2.35 -2.57
N SER A 143 7.63 2.36 -1.37
CA SER A 143 8.25 2.89 -0.14
C SER A 143 9.33 1.92 0.33
N THR A 144 10.58 2.38 0.35
CA THR A 144 11.76 1.58 0.69
C THR A 144 12.09 1.66 2.18
N PRO A 145 12.51 0.55 2.82
CA PRO A 145 13.02 0.57 4.19
C PRO A 145 14.26 1.44 4.33
N VAL A 146 14.32 2.20 5.41
CA VAL A 146 15.49 3.00 5.84
C VAL A 146 16.01 2.41 7.15
N ALA A 147 17.33 2.33 7.27
CA ALA A 147 17.97 1.83 8.49
C ALA A 147 17.64 2.70 9.71
N ILE A 148 17.46 2.06 10.86
CA ILE A 148 17.38 2.73 12.16
C ILE A 148 18.79 2.77 12.74
N GLU A 149 19.39 3.95 12.77
CA GLU A 149 20.76 4.17 13.24
C GLU A 149 20.74 5.04 14.50
N GLY A 150 21.37 4.56 15.57
CA GLY A 150 21.41 5.31 16.85
C GLY A 150 20.03 5.61 17.42
N GLY A 151 19.02 4.76 17.16
CA GLY A 151 17.64 4.97 17.60
C GLY A 151 16.88 6.02 16.78
N SER A 152 17.36 6.38 15.58
CA SER A 152 16.73 7.38 14.71
C SER A 152 16.67 6.91 13.25
N ALA A 153 15.72 7.44 12.50
CA ALA A 153 15.62 7.26 11.05
C ALA A 153 14.97 8.48 10.39
N GLU A 154 15.26 8.70 9.11
CA GLU A 154 14.63 9.75 8.30
C GLU A 154 14.04 9.15 7.03
N LEU A 155 12.71 9.16 6.94
CA LEU A 155 11.98 8.73 5.74
C LEU A 155 11.73 9.96 4.86
N LYS A 156 12.30 9.97 3.66
CA LYS A 156 12.28 11.13 2.75
C LYS A 156 11.29 10.90 1.61
N TYR A 157 10.46 11.90 1.34
CA TYR A 157 9.47 11.86 0.28
C TYR A 157 9.39 13.22 -0.42
N VAL A 158 8.72 13.24 -1.57
CA VAL A 158 8.40 14.45 -2.31
C VAL A 158 6.94 14.37 -2.74
N ALA A 159 6.19 15.44 -2.47
CA ALA A 159 4.85 15.61 -2.98
C ALA A 159 4.87 16.46 -4.25
N GLU A 160 4.09 16.09 -5.26
CA GLU A 160 4.03 16.78 -6.55
C GLU A 160 2.59 16.87 -7.05
N TYR A 161 2.25 17.95 -7.74
CA TYR A 161 1.03 17.98 -8.55
C TYR A 161 1.19 17.04 -9.74
N VAL A 162 0.17 16.25 -10.03
CA VAL A 162 0.10 15.37 -11.20
C VAL A 162 -1.15 15.72 -12.00
N ALA A 163 -0.97 16.09 -13.26
CA ALA A 163 -2.08 16.34 -14.16
C ALA A 163 -2.73 15.02 -14.61
N THR A 164 -4.05 14.92 -14.55
CA THR A 164 -4.83 13.83 -15.18
C THR A 164 -5.42 14.23 -16.54
N GLY A 165 -5.23 15.50 -16.91
CA GLY A 165 -5.69 16.14 -18.14
C GLY A 165 -5.24 17.61 -18.13
N PRO A 166 -5.77 18.48 -19.00
CA PRO A 166 -5.52 19.92 -18.91
C PRO A 166 -6.06 20.48 -17.58
N ALA A 167 -5.16 20.92 -16.70
CA ALA A 167 -5.51 21.43 -15.38
C ALA A 167 -6.27 22.76 -15.44
N GLY A 168 -7.25 22.94 -14.55
CA GLY A 168 -7.88 24.24 -14.28
C GLY A 168 -7.34 24.89 -13.00
N PRO A 169 -7.59 26.20 -12.80
CA PRO A 169 -7.21 26.87 -11.56
C PRO A 169 -8.09 26.39 -10.40
N GLY A 170 -7.52 26.34 -9.20
CA GLY A 170 -8.25 26.00 -7.98
C GLY A 170 -7.34 25.62 -6.82
N PRO A 171 -7.90 25.38 -5.63
CA PRO A 171 -7.15 24.88 -4.50
C PRO A 171 -6.71 23.43 -4.73
N ALA A 172 -5.60 23.01 -4.14
CA ALA A 172 -5.13 21.63 -4.21
C ALA A 172 -4.82 21.11 -2.80
N LYS A 173 -5.89 20.72 -2.10
CA LYS A 173 -5.84 20.11 -0.78
C LYS A 173 -6.16 18.63 -0.89
N SER A 174 -5.41 17.80 -0.19
CA SER A 174 -5.68 16.38 -0.03
C SER A 174 -5.00 15.89 1.26
N ARG A 175 -5.20 14.62 1.60
CA ARG A 175 -4.61 13.98 2.77
C ARG A 175 -4.32 12.51 2.49
N VAL A 176 -3.34 11.96 3.20
CA VAL A 176 -3.06 10.52 3.22
C VAL A 176 -2.81 10.10 4.66
N LEU A 177 -3.28 8.91 5.02
CA LEU A 177 -2.98 8.29 6.30
C LEU A 177 -1.69 7.47 6.14
N TYR A 178 -0.91 7.34 7.20
CA TYR A 178 0.29 6.52 7.16
C TYR A 178 0.51 5.79 8.48
N SER A 179 1.10 4.62 8.36
CA SER A 179 1.61 3.80 9.45
C SER A 179 3.09 3.52 9.26
N LEU A 180 3.79 3.13 10.33
CA LEU A 180 5.18 2.69 10.26
C LEU A 180 5.22 1.17 10.21
N VAL A 181 6.00 0.64 9.28
CA VAL A 181 6.31 -0.80 9.19
C VAL A 181 7.76 -0.98 9.58
N TYR A 182 7.99 -1.84 10.58
CA TYR A 182 9.29 -2.15 11.14
C TYR A 182 9.76 -3.53 10.68
N GLU A 183 11.01 -3.63 10.27
CA GLU A 183 11.63 -4.83 9.66
C GLU A 183 13.02 -5.13 10.27
#